data_AF-A0A372RRI4-F1
#
_entry.id   AF-A0A372RRI4-F1
#
_cell.length_a   1.000
_cell.length_b   1.000
_cell.length_c   1.000
_cell.angle_alpha   90.00
_cell.angle_beta   90.00
_cell.angle_gamma   90.00
#
_symmetry.space_group_name_H-M   'P 1'
#
loop_
_entity.id
_entity.type
_entity.pdbx_description
1 polymer ?
#
loop_
_entity_poly.entity_id
_entity_poly.type
_entity_poly.pdbx_seq_one_letter_code
_entity_poly.pdbx_strand_id
1 'polypeptide(L)'
;MNKKNFTFILSLLLLNLIFRVEVNTATQDSYYIPTNADVDHPPKNILVGSYVGGRSHIKPMLDIAAVLSERGHNVILTTSGNYTPASEYPTIKQHSFGPAFDVKNIRSVANLMHKEFDFTKFVFMYEMSFNTYEDAFVKYKNVAIDQNIDLFFCHAMVNDACLDAGHALNKPVVGFISYLNAMDIKTYKSDPLFHCNVSLENESFLERFKCTIVQPLRMLNMINDFSKQLNDLRSKMGIEQVFMSPMRLAKNSLVLIDTFFGFELPQTVPPNIQEIGPVLSKHYPPLTPELSDFINGHKRVLYVAFGSRFFTTIENNSKLLQSFIEAINKKIVDGVVWALSQTPEDDFYPTLSLSDGSEVQTSLILNNKHPHIHILKFAPQFAVLNHTNTKLFFSHGGAGSTHESLFTGTPMLVIPLGGDQLGNAQKLELAGVALSVNKFTLDVNDILNKIDFLLKDEDVKKNSKRMKYLARINSKRKYRAADLIEYILYRNNLDNDSNKELKDWLPASTRMGFIRGNNYDIYGTILGIILGLIGGILWITIKSIKFIAKKISPSPNQKPKKE
;
A
#
# COMPACT_ATOMS: atom_id res chain seq x y z
N MET A 1 -22.66 37.94 59.79
CA MET A 1 -21.95 37.01 58.88
C MET A 1 -20.95 36.21 59.72
N ASN A 2 -21.14 34.88 59.85
CA ASN A 2 -20.37 34.03 60.76
C ASN A 2 -18.91 33.85 60.32
N LYS A 3 -17.97 33.74 61.28
CA LYS A 3 -16.52 33.52 61.04
C LYS A 3 -16.20 32.37 60.07
N LYS A 4 -17.06 31.34 59.99
CA LYS A 4 -16.94 30.22 59.03
C LYS A 4 -17.15 30.61 57.56
N ASN A 5 -17.94 31.64 57.28
CA ASN A 5 -18.15 32.11 55.90
C ASN A 5 -16.99 32.98 55.42
N PHE A 6 -16.29 33.66 56.33
CA PHE A 6 -15.15 34.50 55.96
C PHE A 6 -13.94 33.66 55.54
N THR A 7 -13.65 32.56 56.23
CA THR A 7 -12.57 31.62 55.83
C THR A 7 -12.86 30.89 54.53
N PHE A 8 -14.12 30.56 54.25
CA PHE A 8 -14.51 29.92 52.98
C PHE A 8 -14.41 30.89 51.79
N ILE A 9 -14.82 32.15 51.98
CA ILE A 9 -14.69 33.18 50.94
C ILE A 9 -13.21 33.55 50.72
N LEU A 10 -12.41 33.60 51.79
CA LEU A 10 -10.97 33.86 51.70
C LEU A 10 -10.22 32.71 51.00
N SER A 11 -10.63 31.44 51.19
CA SER A 11 -10.04 30.32 50.46
C SER A 11 -10.42 30.30 48.98
N LEU A 12 -11.64 30.73 48.63
CA LEU A 12 -12.05 30.89 47.21
C LEU A 12 -11.32 32.05 46.51
N LEU A 13 -11.03 33.14 47.24
CA LEU A 13 -10.23 34.26 46.74
C LEU A 13 -8.76 33.89 46.57
N LEU A 14 -8.19 33.11 47.51
CA LEU A 14 -6.83 32.59 47.42
C LEU A 14 -6.67 31.56 46.29
N LEU A 15 -7.68 30.71 46.03
CA LEU A 15 -7.66 29.81 44.87
C LEU A 15 -7.67 30.58 43.55
N ASN A 16 -8.41 31.69 43.44
CA ASN A 16 -8.39 32.54 42.24
C ASN A 16 -7.07 33.29 42.04
N LEU A 17 -6.32 33.54 43.12
CA LEU A 17 -4.97 34.13 43.05
C LEU A 17 -3.91 33.09 42.62
N ILE A 18 -4.06 31.82 42.98
CA ILE A 18 -3.17 30.73 42.57
C ILE A 18 -3.45 30.29 41.11
N PHE A 19 -4.69 30.47 40.62
CA PHE A 19 -5.07 30.27 39.22
C PHE A 19 -5.16 31.58 38.42
N ARG A 20 -4.40 32.62 38.78
CA ARG A 20 -4.15 33.72 37.84
C ARG A 20 -3.22 33.21 36.75
N VAL A 21 -3.81 32.70 35.68
CA VAL A 21 -3.17 32.74 34.37
C VAL A 21 -3.01 34.22 34.05
N GLU A 22 -1.78 34.71 34.03
CA GLU A 22 -1.47 35.97 33.35
C GLU A 22 -1.82 35.75 31.87
N VAL A 23 -3.07 36.04 31.52
CA VAL A 23 -3.42 36.33 30.15
C VAL A 23 -2.85 37.72 29.92
N ASN A 24 -1.61 37.78 29.46
CA ASN A 24 -1.13 38.96 28.77
C ASN A 24 -2.12 39.19 27.62
N THR A 25 -3.05 40.13 27.80
CA THR A 25 -3.73 40.75 26.68
C THR A 25 -2.69 41.62 26.00
N ALA A 26 -1.76 40.96 25.30
CA ALA A 26 -0.94 41.59 24.31
C ALA A 26 -1.92 42.27 23.35
N THR A 27 -1.81 43.59 23.30
CA THR A 27 -2.50 44.43 22.34
C THR A 27 -2.38 43.80 20.97
N GLN A 28 -3.53 43.70 20.33
CA GLN A 28 -3.79 43.02 19.07
C GLN A 28 -3.15 43.79 17.90
N ASP A 29 -1.83 43.90 17.90
CA ASP A 29 -1.06 44.15 16.69
C ASP A 29 -0.85 42.80 16.02
N SER A 30 -1.27 42.70 14.77
CA SER A 30 -1.29 41.49 13.96
C SER A 30 0.12 40.92 13.74
N TYR A 31 0.66 40.19 14.72
CA TYR A 31 1.76 39.27 14.49
C TYR A 31 1.21 38.06 13.74
N TYR A 32 1.10 38.20 12.42
CA TYR A 32 1.03 37.06 11.53
C TYR A 32 2.35 36.30 11.68
N ILE A 33 2.37 35.26 12.51
CA ILE A 33 3.46 34.28 12.49
C ILE A 33 3.24 33.47 11.21
N PRO A 34 4.12 33.58 10.19
CA PRO A 34 3.98 32.76 9.01
C PRO A 34 4.02 31.30 9.45
N THR A 35 3.01 30.51 9.08
CA THR A 35 3.06 29.05 9.29
C THR A 35 4.15 28.40 8.43
N ASN A 36 4.66 29.14 7.44
CA ASN A 36 5.89 28.85 6.69
C ASN A 36 7.08 29.59 7.33
N ALA A 37 7.26 29.49 8.65
CA ALA A 37 8.52 29.90 9.24
C ALA A 37 9.59 28.98 8.64
N ASP A 38 10.52 29.55 7.87
CA ASP A 38 11.69 28.83 7.39
C ASP A 38 12.44 28.33 8.62
N VAL A 39 12.27 27.05 8.92
CA VAL A 39 13.15 26.38 9.86
C VAL A 39 14.50 26.36 9.16
N ASP A 40 15.49 27.02 9.74
CA ASP A 40 16.83 27.11 9.17
C ASP A 40 17.43 25.70 9.13
N HIS A 41 17.57 25.17 7.91
CA HIS A 41 17.84 23.78 7.64
C HIS A 41 19.09 23.71 6.75
N PRO A 42 20.29 23.46 7.33
CA PRO A 42 21.49 23.35 6.52
C PRO A 42 21.34 22.19 5.52
N PRO A 43 21.68 22.36 4.24
CA PRO A 43 21.56 21.30 3.23
C PRO A 43 22.13 19.96 3.70
N LYS A 44 21.38 18.88 3.44
CA LYS A 44 21.74 17.50 3.79
C LYS A 44 21.70 16.60 2.55
N ASN A 45 22.46 15.52 2.58
CA ASN A 45 22.56 14.54 1.51
C ASN A 45 21.60 13.37 1.76
N ILE A 46 20.62 13.18 0.88
CA ILE A 46 19.59 12.14 1.01
C ILE A 46 19.74 11.13 -0.12
N LEU A 47 19.89 9.86 0.22
CA LEU A 47 19.91 8.76 -0.74
C LEU A 47 18.49 8.23 -0.94
N VAL A 48 18.05 8.12 -2.19
CA VAL A 48 16.79 7.49 -2.57
C VAL A 48 17.12 6.14 -3.22
N GLY A 49 16.67 5.04 -2.61
CA GLY A 49 17.05 3.70 -3.06
C GLY A 49 15.84 2.81 -3.38
N SER A 50 15.88 2.18 -4.55
CA SER A 50 14.87 1.19 -4.97
C SER A 50 15.50 0.25 -5.97
N TYR A 51 16.07 -0.88 -5.52
CA TYR A 51 16.84 -1.77 -6.39
C TYR A 51 15.94 -2.59 -7.34
N VAL A 52 14.92 -3.24 -6.78
CA VAL A 52 13.94 -4.04 -7.51
C VAL A 52 12.65 -3.24 -7.63
N GLY A 53 12.35 -2.79 -8.85
CA GLY A 53 11.15 -2.00 -9.12
C GLY A 53 11.31 -1.22 -10.41
N GLY A 54 10.27 -1.21 -11.24
CA GLY A 54 10.25 -0.35 -12.42
C GLY A 54 9.98 1.11 -12.05
N ARG A 55 9.82 1.93 -13.09
CA ARG A 55 9.44 3.35 -12.98
C ARG A 55 8.23 3.60 -12.07
N SER A 56 7.28 2.66 -12.00
CA SER A 56 6.07 2.77 -11.18
C SER A 56 6.32 2.85 -9.67
N HIS A 57 7.39 2.23 -9.15
CA HIS A 57 7.74 2.28 -7.73
C HIS A 57 8.61 3.50 -7.39
N ILE A 58 9.47 3.89 -8.34
CA ILE A 58 10.45 4.96 -8.16
C ILE A 58 9.81 6.33 -8.31
N LYS A 59 8.85 6.49 -9.24
CA LYS A 59 8.25 7.79 -9.57
C LYS A 59 7.62 8.49 -8.35
N PRO A 60 6.77 7.85 -7.53
CA PRO A 60 6.26 8.46 -6.31
C PRO A 60 7.36 8.91 -5.33
N MET A 61 8.42 8.11 -5.17
CA MET A 61 9.55 8.50 -4.32
C MET A 61 10.27 9.73 -4.87
N LEU A 62 10.49 9.81 -6.20
CA LEU A 62 11.08 10.96 -6.86
C LEU A 62 10.21 12.22 -6.75
N ASP A 63 8.89 12.09 -6.75
CA ASP A 63 7.98 13.22 -6.54
C ASP A 63 8.09 13.82 -5.12
N ILE A 64 8.39 13.00 -4.10
CA ILE A 64 8.73 13.47 -2.74
C ILE A 64 10.15 14.05 -2.73
N ALA A 65 11.08 13.38 -3.39
CA ALA A 65 12.47 13.77 -3.43
C ALA A 65 12.70 15.09 -4.18
N ALA A 66 11.86 15.41 -5.16
CA ALA A 66 11.83 16.70 -5.83
C ALA A 66 11.45 17.83 -4.86
N VAL A 67 10.51 17.59 -3.95
CA VAL A 67 10.16 18.57 -2.90
C VAL A 67 11.35 18.80 -1.96
N LEU A 68 12.02 17.74 -1.52
CA LEU A 68 13.22 17.85 -0.69
C LEU A 68 14.35 18.62 -1.40
N SER A 69 14.52 18.38 -2.71
CA SER A 69 15.48 19.10 -3.54
C SER A 69 15.12 20.58 -3.74
N GLU A 70 13.84 20.90 -3.96
CA GLU A 70 13.32 22.28 -4.00
C GLU A 70 13.56 23.02 -2.66
N ARG A 71 13.60 22.29 -1.53
CA ARG A 71 13.92 22.81 -0.19
C ARG A 71 15.42 22.89 0.12
N GLY A 72 16.29 22.62 -0.86
CA GLY A 72 17.74 22.82 -0.74
C GLY A 72 18.54 21.58 -0.36
N HIS A 73 17.92 20.40 -0.23
CA HIS A 73 18.64 19.15 0.01
C HIS A 73 19.31 18.60 -1.26
N ASN A 74 20.47 17.96 -1.09
CA ASN A 74 21.11 17.21 -2.16
C ASN A 74 20.54 15.80 -2.19
N VAL A 75 19.76 15.49 -3.22
CA VAL A 75 19.06 14.21 -3.36
C VAL A 75 19.72 13.36 -4.44
N ILE A 76 20.04 12.12 -4.09
CA ILE A 76 20.74 11.19 -4.97
C ILE A 76 19.92 9.92 -5.12
N LEU A 77 19.41 9.67 -6.32
CA LEU A 77 18.77 8.41 -6.68
C LEU A 77 19.83 7.35 -6.93
N THR A 78 19.69 6.19 -6.30
CA THR A 78 20.64 5.09 -6.39
C THR A 78 19.87 3.81 -6.72
N THR A 79 19.94 3.37 -7.97
CA THR A 79 19.13 2.25 -8.51
C THR A 79 19.66 1.75 -9.85
N SER A 80 19.17 0.61 -10.33
CA SER A 80 19.40 0.12 -11.70
C SER A 80 18.56 0.91 -12.72
N GLY A 81 18.94 0.94 -13.99
CA GLY A 81 18.22 1.66 -15.06
C GLY A 81 18.49 3.16 -15.12
N ASN A 82 17.64 3.89 -15.82
CA ASN A 82 17.68 5.36 -15.93
C ASN A 82 16.26 5.91 -15.74
N TYR A 83 16.02 6.56 -14.60
CA TYR A 83 14.70 7.01 -14.15
C TYR A 83 14.61 8.50 -13.82
N THR A 84 15.74 9.22 -13.86
CA THR A 84 15.79 10.69 -13.73
C THR A 84 16.18 11.33 -15.07
N PRO A 85 15.34 11.27 -16.12
CA PRO A 85 15.55 12.14 -17.27
C PRO A 85 15.65 13.59 -16.80
N ALA A 86 16.65 14.32 -17.30
CA ALA A 86 16.90 15.71 -16.91
C ALA A 86 15.67 16.63 -17.09
N SER A 87 14.74 16.27 -17.98
CA SER A 87 13.49 17.00 -18.19
C SER A 87 12.44 16.80 -17.10
N GLU A 88 12.46 15.69 -16.36
CA GLU A 88 11.43 15.36 -15.36
C GLU A 88 11.91 15.67 -13.94
N TYR A 89 13.19 15.40 -13.63
CA TYR A 89 13.80 15.66 -12.33
C TYR A 89 15.18 16.29 -12.49
N PRO A 90 15.28 17.55 -12.96
CA PRO A 90 16.55 18.19 -13.33
C PRO A 90 17.56 18.31 -12.19
N THR A 91 17.08 18.39 -10.95
CA THR A 91 17.92 18.59 -9.76
C THR A 91 18.35 17.29 -9.08
N ILE A 92 17.74 16.15 -9.43
CA ILE A 92 18.03 14.85 -8.81
C ILE A 92 19.07 14.12 -9.65
N LYS A 93 20.23 13.86 -9.05
CA LYS A 93 21.28 13.05 -9.69
C LYS A 93 20.97 11.57 -9.50
N GLN A 94 21.27 10.77 -10.51
CA GLN A 94 21.18 9.31 -10.40
C GLN A 94 22.55 8.63 -10.50
N HIS A 95 22.87 7.79 -9.52
CA HIS A 95 23.93 6.79 -9.60
C HIS A 95 23.31 5.46 -10.05
N SER A 96 23.56 5.10 -11.31
CA SER A 96 23.02 3.87 -11.89
C SER A 96 23.86 2.65 -11.52
N PHE A 97 23.21 1.56 -11.12
CA PHE A 97 23.84 0.27 -10.82
C PHE A 97 24.00 -0.65 -12.03
N GLY A 98 23.53 -0.22 -13.21
CA GLY A 98 23.51 -1.02 -14.43
C GLY A 98 22.19 -0.83 -15.20
N PRO A 99 21.92 -1.68 -16.20
CA PRO A 99 20.65 -1.63 -16.94
C PRO A 99 19.46 -1.91 -16.02
N ALA A 100 18.27 -1.44 -16.41
CA ALA A 100 17.04 -1.73 -15.67
C ALA A 100 16.79 -3.24 -15.66
N PHE A 101 16.26 -3.76 -14.55
CA PHE A 101 15.84 -5.15 -14.48
C PHE A 101 14.79 -5.48 -15.55
N ASP A 102 15.17 -6.33 -16.50
CA ASP A 102 14.26 -6.88 -17.50
C ASP A 102 13.56 -8.13 -16.94
N VAL A 103 12.25 -8.00 -16.75
CA VAL A 103 11.41 -9.06 -16.20
C VAL A 103 10.94 -10.00 -17.32
N LYS A 104 11.05 -9.62 -18.60
CA LYS A 104 10.53 -10.42 -19.73
C LYS A 104 11.22 -11.76 -19.93
N ASN A 105 12.55 -11.79 -19.76
CA ASN A 105 13.36 -12.98 -20.04
C ASN A 105 13.36 -14.01 -18.90
N ILE A 106 12.54 -13.78 -17.89
CA ILE A 106 12.48 -14.62 -16.72
C ILE A 106 11.42 -15.69 -16.99
N ARG A 107 11.85 -16.96 -17.09
CA ARG A 107 11.02 -18.15 -17.38
C ARG A 107 9.76 -18.25 -16.50
N SER A 108 9.75 -17.64 -15.32
CA SER A 108 8.60 -17.57 -14.40
C SER A 108 7.52 -16.55 -14.80
N VAL A 109 7.80 -15.58 -15.68
CA VAL A 109 6.86 -14.54 -16.12
C VAL A 109 5.92 -15.06 -17.21
N ALA A 110 6.38 -15.95 -18.09
CA ALA A 110 5.51 -16.71 -18.98
C ALA A 110 4.46 -17.54 -18.22
N ASN A 111 4.82 -18.06 -17.03
CA ASN A 111 3.89 -18.79 -16.16
C ASN A 111 2.82 -17.89 -15.51
N LEU A 112 2.98 -16.55 -15.52
CA LEU A 112 1.99 -15.60 -14.97
C LEU A 112 0.77 -15.40 -15.89
N MET A 113 0.88 -15.80 -17.16
CA MET A 113 -0.23 -15.71 -18.12
C MET A 113 -1.27 -16.81 -17.90
N HIS A 114 -0.86 -17.98 -17.40
CA HIS A 114 -1.71 -19.17 -17.31
C HIS A 114 -2.05 -19.61 -15.87
N LYS A 115 -1.49 -18.95 -14.85
CA LYS A 115 -1.75 -19.27 -13.43
C LYS A 115 -2.09 -18.03 -12.62
N GLU A 116 -2.90 -18.22 -11.57
CA GLU A 116 -3.19 -17.19 -10.58
C GLU A 116 -1.90 -16.67 -9.95
N PHE A 117 -1.87 -15.36 -9.71
CA PHE A 117 -0.77 -14.73 -8.98
C PHE A 117 -1.10 -14.83 -7.50
N ASP A 118 -0.33 -15.63 -6.77
CA ASP A 118 -0.46 -15.83 -5.34
C ASP A 118 0.86 -15.52 -4.61
N PHE A 119 0.85 -15.67 -3.28
CA PHE A 119 2.03 -15.42 -2.46
C PHE A 119 3.21 -16.34 -2.80
N THR A 120 3.00 -17.51 -3.44
CA THR A 120 4.12 -18.40 -3.83
C THR A 120 5.03 -17.75 -4.87
N LYS A 121 4.51 -16.76 -5.61
CA LYS A 121 5.30 -15.96 -6.56
C LYS A 121 6.21 -14.94 -5.88
N PHE A 122 6.06 -14.65 -4.59
CA PHE A 122 7.04 -13.84 -3.84
C PHE A 122 8.40 -14.53 -3.73
N VAL A 123 8.47 -15.87 -3.75
CA VAL A 123 9.74 -16.61 -3.74
C VAL A 123 10.65 -16.10 -4.84
N PHE A 124 10.10 -15.94 -6.04
CA PHE A 124 10.84 -15.44 -7.19
C PHE A 124 11.39 -14.02 -6.97
N MET A 125 10.58 -13.12 -6.38
CA MET A 125 11.03 -11.75 -6.06
C MET A 125 12.13 -11.75 -5.00
N TYR A 126 12.01 -12.61 -3.98
CA TYR A 126 12.99 -12.76 -2.93
C TYR A 126 14.29 -13.43 -3.42
N GLU A 127 14.21 -14.44 -4.28
CA GLU A 127 15.38 -15.03 -4.96
C GLU A 127 16.13 -13.98 -5.79
N MET A 128 15.41 -13.14 -6.53
CA MET A 128 16.02 -12.03 -7.27
C MET A 128 16.72 -11.05 -6.32
N SER A 129 16.05 -10.66 -5.22
CA SER A 129 16.62 -9.81 -4.18
C SER A 129 17.89 -10.45 -3.58
N PHE A 130 17.83 -11.74 -3.26
CA PHE A 130 18.94 -12.50 -2.68
C PHE A 130 20.16 -12.51 -3.61
N ASN A 131 19.97 -12.90 -4.86
CA ASN A 131 21.04 -13.04 -5.86
C ASN A 131 21.76 -11.73 -6.16
N THR A 132 21.13 -10.61 -5.87
CA THR A 132 21.67 -9.27 -6.14
C THR A 132 22.03 -8.51 -4.87
N TYR A 133 21.79 -9.08 -3.71
CA TYR A 133 21.91 -8.41 -2.41
C TYR A 133 23.33 -7.90 -2.15
N GLU A 134 24.35 -8.75 -2.32
CA GLU A 134 25.73 -8.41 -1.97
C GLU A 134 26.25 -7.24 -2.81
N ASP A 135 26.08 -7.32 -4.13
CA ASP A 135 26.44 -6.25 -5.06
C ASP A 135 25.67 -4.95 -4.76
N ALA A 136 24.34 -5.04 -4.57
CA ALA A 136 23.52 -3.89 -4.24
C ALA A 136 23.95 -3.24 -2.91
N PHE A 137 24.23 -4.03 -1.87
CA PHE A 137 24.64 -3.54 -0.55
C PHE A 137 25.96 -2.79 -0.63
N VAL A 138 26.97 -3.38 -1.29
CA VAL A 138 28.28 -2.74 -1.46
C VAL A 138 28.14 -1.42 -2.22
N LYS A 139 27.35 -1.40 -3.29
CA LYS A 139 27.12 -0.18 -4.08
C LYS A 139 26.39 0.90 -3.28
N TYR A 140 25.32 0.56 -2.54
CA TYR A 140 24.63 1.52 -1.67
C TYR A 140 25.57 2.08 -0.59
N LYS A 141 26.36 1.21 0.05
CA LYS A 141 27.33 1.61 1.08
C LYS A 141 28.39 2.55 0.52
N ASN A 142 28.96 2.23 -0.65
CA ASN A 142 30.00 3.06 -1.27
C ASN A 142 29.45 4.43 -1.68
N VAL A 143 28.30 4.49 -2.37
CA VAL A 143 27.66 5.77 -2.70
C VAL A 143 27.36 6.57 -1.43
N ALA A 144 26.94 5.91 -0.36
CA ALA A 144 26.67 6.58 0.90
C ALA A 144 27.89 7.22 1.54
N ILE A 145 29.05 6.55 1.47
CA ILE A 145 30.32 7.07 1.96
C ILE A 145 30.82 8.20 1.04
N ASP A 146 30.88 7.96 -0.27
CA ASP A 146 31.43 8.90 -1.26
C ASP A 146 30.66 10.22 -1.32
N GLN A 147 29.34 10.16 -1.12
CA GLN A 147 28.45 11.33 -1.18
C GLN A 147 28.10 11.90 0.20
N ASN A 148 28.73 11.41 1.27
CA ASN A 148 28.46 11.81 2.66
C ASN A 148 26.95 11.82 3.00
N ILE A 149 26.27 10.70 2.74
CA ILE A 149 24.82 10.57 2.93
C ILE A 149 24.43 10.71 4.42
N ASP A 150 23.41 11.51 4.66
CA ASP A 150 22.82 11.77 5.98
C ASP A 150 21.60 10.90 6.28
N LEU A 151 20.82 10.52 5.26
CA LEU A 151 19.59 9.71 5.41
C LEU A 151 19.34 8.80 4.20
N PHE A 152 18.82 7.60 4.49
CA PHE A 152 18.39 6.63 3.49
C PHE A 152 16.86 6.64 3.36
N PHE A 153 16.36 6.96 2.16
CA PHE A 153 14.95 6.85 1.79
C PHE A 153 14.78 5.66 0.84
N CYS A 154 14.40 4.51 1.38
CA CYS A 154 14.43 3.24 0.67
C CYS A 154 13.01 2.71 0.42
N HIS A 155 12.79 2.09 -0.75
CA HIS A 155 11.63 1.22 -0.94
C HIS A 155 11.67 0.11 0.12
N ALA A 156 10.56 -0.11 0.82
CA ALA A 156 10.55 -0.90 2.05
C ALA A 156 10.51 -2.42 1.81
N MET A 157 10.23 -2.86 0.59
CA MET A 157 10.10 -4.26 0.20
C MET A 157 11.09 -4.62 -0.90
N VAL A 158 11.69 -5.81 -0.84
CA VAL A 158 12.60 -6.35 -1.87
C VAL A 158 13.77 -5.39 -2.17
N ASN A 159 14.28 -4.76 -1.11
CA ASN A 159 15.39 -3.81 -1.16
C ASN A 159 16.19 -3.83 0.15
N ASP A 160 16.34 -5.03 0.73
CA ASP A 160 17.04 -5.28 1.99
C ASP A 160 18.43 -4.64 2.01
N ALA A 161 19.14 -4.67 0.88
CA ALA A 161 20.46 -4.05 0.71
C ALA A 161 20.48 -2.53 1.02
N CYS A 162 19.46 -1.77 0.61
CA CYS A 162 19.36 -0.33 0.90
C CYS A 162 19.13 -0.08 2.40
N LEU A 163 18.23 -0.87 2.98
CA LEU A 163 17.88 -0.79 4.39
C LEU A 163 19.09 -1.14 5.26
N ASP A 164 19.71 -2.28 4.99
CA ASP A 164 20.87 -2.79 5.71
C ASP A 164 22.08 -1.87 5.56
N ALA A 165 22.30 -1.24 4.40
CA ALA A 165 23.37 -0.25 4.22
C ALA A 165 23.18 0.97 5.15
N GLY A 166 21.95 1.48 5.27
CA GLY A 166 21.64 2.58 6.19
C GLY A 166 21.91 2.21 7.65
N HIS A 167 21.43 1.04 8.09
CA HIS A 167 21.66 0.55 9.46
C HIS A 167 23.14 0.26 9.74
N ALA A 168 23.86 -0.38 8.80
CA ALA A 168 25.29 -0.68 8.95
C ALA A 168 26.17 0.58 9.04
N LEU A 169 25.71 1.71 8.49
CA LEU A 169 26.38 3.01 8.58
C LEU A 169 25.85 3.88 9.73
N ASN A 170 24.96 3.35 10.59
CA ASN A 170 24.28 4.09 11.65
C ASN A 170 23.60 5.37 11.14
N LYS A 171 22.97 5.30 9.96
CA LYS A 171 22.21 6.39 9.35
C LYS A 171 20.70 6.14 9.50
N PRO A 172 19.89 7.20 9.67
CA PRO A 172 18.44 7.07 9.68
C PRO A 172 17.91 6.49 8.37
N VAL A 173 16.91 5.62 8.49
CA VAL A 173 16.23 4.97 7.36
C VAL A 173 14.74 5.31 7.39
N VAL A 174 14.22 5.77 6.25
CA VAL A 174 12.79 5.98 6.01
C VAL A 174 12.34 4.99 4.94
N GLY A 175 11.31 4.21 5.27
CA GLY A 175 10.71 3.24 4.34
C GLY A 175 9.63 3.88 3.46
N PHE A 176 9.52 3.44 2.22
CA PHE A 176 8.43 3.80 1.29
C PHE A 176 7.75 2.55 0.72
N ILE A 177 6.43 2.54 0.65
CA ILE A 177 5.66 1.44 0.06
C ILE A 177 4.27 1.91 -0.38
N SER A 178 3.70 1.31 -1.42
CA SER A 178 2.37 1.69 -1.95
C SER A 178 1.20 0.88 -1.37
N TYR A 179 1.42 0.10 -0.31
CA TYR A 179 0.38 -0.74 0.30
C TYR A 179 0.56 -0.87 1.82
N LEU A 180 -0.54 -0.62 2.56
CA LEU A 180 -0.53 -0.53 4.03
C LEU A 180 -0.43 -1.90 4.73
N ASN A 181 -1.08 -2.93 4.17
CA ASN A 181 -1.27 -4.21 4.84
C ASN A 181 0.03 -4.95 5.21
N ALA A 182 1.15 -4.65 4.52
CA ALA A 182 2.45 -5.23 4.87
C ALA A 182 3.14 -4.57 6.07
N MET A 183 2.73 -3.36 6.45
CA MET A 183 3.38 -2.58 7.50
C MET A 183 2.57 -2.59 8.81
N ASP A 184 1.25 -2.75 8.73
CA ASP A 184 0.37 -2.81 9.90
C ASP A 184 -0.76 -3.83 9.67
N ILE A 185 -0.48 -5.08 10.09
CA ILE A 185 -1.36 -6.24 9.88
C ILE A 185 -2.55 -6.17 10.86
N LYS A 186 -3.78 -6.32 10.33
CA LYS A 186 -5.02 -6.41 11.12
C LYS A 186 -5.73 -7.73 10.91
N THR A 187 -6.39 -8.24 11.95
CA THR A 187 -7.11 -9.54 11.92
C THR A 187 -8.37 -9.54 11.06
N TYR A 188 -8.88 -8.36 10.68
CA TYR A 188 -10.05 -8.17 9.84
C TYR A 188 -9.69 -7.75 8.41
N LYS A 189 -8.40 -7.70 8.07
CA LYS A 189 -7.91 -7.39 6.73
C LYS A 189 -7.03 -8.52 6.23
N SER A 190 -7.01 -8.73 4.92
CA SER A 190 -6.09 -9.66 4.28
C SER A 190 -5.68 -9.12 2.91
N ASP A 191 -5.07 -9.96 2.10
CA ASP A 191 -4.66 -9.63 0.74
C ASP A 191 -5.13 -10.73 -0.23
N PRO A 192 -5.70 -10.36 -1.40
CA PRO A 192 -6.01 -11.29 -2.48
C PRO A 192 -4.84 -12.17 -2.93
N LEU A 193 -3.60 -11.75 -2.69
CA LEU A 193 -2.40 -12.58 -2.86
C LEU A 193 -2.42 -13.87 -2.03
N PHE A 194 -3.22 -13.92 -0.96
CA PHE A 194 -3.44 -15.11 -0.14
C PHE A 194 -4.73 -15.87 -0.50
N HIS A 195 -5.35 -15.56 -1.64
CA HIS A 195 -6.72 -16.00 -2.00
C HIS A 195 -7.73 -15.63 -0.91
N CYS A 196 -7.60 -14.41 -0.39
CA CYS A 196 -8.40 -13.85 0.68
C CYS A 196 -8.88 -12.46 0.28
N ASN A 197 -10.10 -12.08 0.65
CA ASN A 197 -10.58 -10.73 0.36
C ASN A 197 -9.82 -9.69 1.20
N VAL A 198 -9.71 -8.46 0.67
CA VAL A 198 -9.05 -7.34 1.36
C VAL A 198 -9.70 -7.03 2.72
N SER A 199 -11.01 -7.23 2.81
CA SER A 199 -11.80 -7.16 4.05
C SER A 199 -12.32 -8.55 4.42
N LEU A 200 -12.17 -8.91 5.69
CA LEU A 200 -12.71 -10.15 6.27
C LEU A 200 -13.96 -9.89 7.13
N GLU A 201 -14.53 -8.69 7.08
CA GLU A 201 -15.64 -8.26 7.95
C GLU A 201 -16.88 -9.15 7.78
N ASN A 202 -17.22 -9.50 6.54
CA ASN A 202 -18.40 -10.30 6.21
C ASN A 202 -18.07 -11.76 5.85
N GLU A 203 -16.84 -12.19 6.12
CA GLU A 203 -16.38 -13.54 5.79
C GLU A 203 -16.80 -14.57 6.83
N SER A 204 -17.01 -15.82 6.38
CA SER A 204 -17.33 -16.94 7.27
C SER A 204 -16.19 -17.20 8.27
N PHE A 205 -16.50 -17.85 9.40
CA PHE A 205 -15.47 -18.25 10.36
C PHE A 205 -14.34 -19.08 9.71
N LEU A 206 -14.69 -19.99 8.79
CA LEU A 206 -13.72 -20.85 8.12
C LEU A 206 -12.77 -20.05 7.22
N GLU A 207 -13.30 -19.12 6.42
CA GLU A 207 -12.46 -18.25 5.59
C GLU A 207 -11.62 -17.31 6.44
N ARG A 208 -12.19 -16.73 7.51
CA ARG A 208 -11.42 -15.93 8.48
C ARG A 208 -10.29 -16.74 9.11
N PHE A 209 -10.54 -17.97 9.53
CA PHE A 209 -9.53 -18.85 10.11
C PHE A 209 -8.42 -19.18 9.10
N LYS A 210 -8.80 -19.53 7.87
CA LYS A 210 -7.86 -19.79 6.77
C LYS A 210 -6.99 -18.56 6.47
N CYS A 211 -7.59 -17.38 6.34
CA CYS A 211 -6.90 -16.14 6.01
C CYS A 211 -6.06 -15.57 7.15
N THR A 212 -6.48 -15.78 8.41
CA THR A 212 -5.77 -15.24 9.59
C THR A 212 -4.68 -16.17 10.10
N ILE A 213 -4.83 -17.49 9.93
CA ILE A 213 -3.94 -18.51 10.52
C ILE A 213 -3.23 -19.30 9.43
N VAL A 214 -3.98 -19.97 8.56
CA VAL A 214 -3.41 -20.97 7.62
C VAL A 214 -2.51 -20.30 6.59
N GLN A 215 -2.97 -19.22 5.93
CA GLN A 215 -2.19 -18.56 4.88
C GLN A 215 -0.94 -17.84 5.42
N PRO A 216 -1.01 -17.09 6.55
CA PRO A 216 0.20 -16.53 7.15
C PRO A 216 1.22 -17.59 7.57
N LEU A 217 0.80 -18.74 8.11
CA LEU A 217 1.72 -19.84 8.44
C LEU A 217 2.39 -20.44 7.20
N ARG A 218 1.64 -20.62 6.10
CA ARG A 218 2.20 -21.06 4.82
C ARG A 218 3.23 -20.07 4.29
N MET A 219 2.94 -18.78 4.36
CA MET A 219 3.86 -17.72 3.98
C MET A 219 5.11 -17.70 4.87
N LEU A 220 4.96 -17.81 6.19
CA LEU A 220 6.08 -17.84 7.13
C LEU A 220 7.01 -19.03 6.85
N ASN A 221 6.45 -20.21 6.60
CA ASN A 221 7.25 -21.39 6.24
C ASN A 221 8.09 -21.14 4.97
N MET A 222 7.50 -20.47 3.97
CA MET A 222 8.17 -20.14 2.72
C MET A 222 9.25 -19.06 2.88
N ILE A 223 8.98 -18.01 3.67
CA ILE A 223 9.93 -16.91 3.89
C ILE A 223 11.10 -17.35 4.78
N ASN A 224 10.87 -18.28 5.72
CA ASN A 224 11.89 -18.72 6.67
C ASN A 224 13.19 -19.19 6.01
N ASP A 225 13.10 -19.90 4.88
CA ASP A 225 14.29 -20.38 4.17
C ASP A 225 15.08 -19.22 3.54
N PHE A 226 14.38 -18.28 2.89
CA PHE A 226 15.00 -17.05 2.37
C PHE A 226 15.63 -16.22 3.50
N SER A 227 14.93 -16.03 4.61
CA SER A 227 15.43 -15.28 5.77
C SER A 227 16.70 -15.89 6.35
N LYS A 228 16.78 -17.23 6.43
CA LYS A 228 18.01 -17.91 6.88
C LYS A 228 19.17 -17.66 5.92
N GLN A 229 18.96 -17.89 4.62
CA GLN A 229 20.00 -17.68 3.61
C GLN A 229 20.51 -16.24 3.60
N LEU A 230 19.60 -15.26 3.68
CA LEU A 230 19.98 -13.85 3.72
C LEU A 230 20.71 -13.49 5.01
N ASN A 231 20.33 -14.07 6.15
CA ASN A 231 21.03 -13.85 7.42
C ASN A 231 22.42 -14.50 7.46
N ASP A 232 22.62 -15.64 6.81
CA ASP A 232 23.95 -16.23 6.63
C ASP A 232 24.87 -15.27 5.84
N LEU A 233 24.33 -14.64 4.79
CA LEU A 233 25.05 -13.64 4.00
C LEU A 233 25.34 -12.37 4.82
N ARG A 234 24.35 -11.84 5.54
CA ARG A 234 24.53 -10.72 6.47
C ARG A 234 25.62 -11.00 7.49
N SER A 235 25.62 -12.19 8.09
CA SER A 235 26.62 -12.61 9.07
C SER A 235 28.03 -12.56 8.50
N LYS A 236 28.23 -13.11 7.30
CA LYS A 236 29.54 -13.08 6.59
C LYS A 236 30.03 -11.65 6.31
N MET A 237 29.09 -10.72 6.11
CA MET A 237 29.37 -9.31 5.83
C MET A 237 29.42 -8.44 7.10
N GLY A 238 29.25 -9.01 8.30
CA GLY A 238 29.22 -8.27 9.56
C GLY A 238 27.97 -7.40 9.75
N ILE A 239 26.85 -7.75 9.11
CA ILE A 239 25.58 -7.04 9.17
C ILE A 239 24.67 -7.71 10.21
N GLU A 240 23.92 -6.90 10.96
CA GLU A 240 22.93 -7.39 11.92
C GLU A 240 21.89 -8.29 11.24
N GLN A 241 21.65 -9.46 11.82
CA GLN A 241 20.67 -10.42 11.33
C GLN A 241 19.26 -10.01 11.76
N VAL A 242 18.31 -10.09 10.83
CA VAL A 242 16.90 -9.81 11.09
C VAL A 242 16.02 -10.84 10.42
N PHE A 243 14.89 -11.18 11.04
CA PHE A 243 13.95 -12.11 10.42
C PHE A 243 13.44 -11.58 9.08
N MET A 244 13.00 -10.32 9.04
CA MET A 244 12.60 -9.61 7.81
C MET A 244 12.85 -8.11 7.96
N SER A 245 13.48 -7.48 6.96
CA SER A 245 13.75 -6.03 6.96
C SER A 245 12.49 -5.17 7.03
N PRO A 246 11.39 -5.49 6.30
CA PRO A 246 10.12 -4.78 6.46
C PRO A 246 9.58 -4.79 7.89
N MET A 247 9.75 -5.90 8.63
CA MET A 247 9.30 -5.99 10.03
C MET A 247 10.16 -5.13 10.96
N ARG A 248 11.47 -5.01 10.72
CA ARG A 248 12.32 -4.08 11.47
C ARG A 248 11.89 -2.63 11.19
N LEU A 249 11.66 -2.29 9.92
CA LEU A 249 11.17 -0.97 9.53
C LEU A 249 9.86 -0.59 10.24
N ALA A 250 8.84 -1.46 10.18
CA ALA A 250 7.54 -1.20 10.77
C ALA A 250 7.61 -0.97 12.30
N LYS A 251 8.61 -1.54 12.98
CA LYS A 251 8.79 -1.42 14.43
C LYS A 251 9.66 -0.26 14.85
N ASN A 252 10.61 0.21 14.02
CA ASN A 252 11.69 1.08 14.50
C ASN A 252 11.85 2.36 13.65
N SER A 253 11.23 2.43 12.49
CA SER A 253 11.45 3.49 11.50
C SER A 253 10.16 4.17 11.06
N LEU A 254 10.30 5.36 10.47
CA LEU A 254 9.22 6.03 9.76
C LEU A 254 8.96 5.26 8.46
N VAL A 255 7.70 4.91 8.21
CA VAL A 255 7.27 4.27 6.96
C VAL A 255 6.19 5.13 6.33
N LEU A 256 6.47 5.56 5.11
CA LEU A 256 5.58 6.35 4.27
C LEU A 256 4.79 5.41 3.35
N ILE A 257 3.47 5.47 3.45
CA ILE A 257 2.56 4.64 2.65
C ILE A 257 1.91 5.50 1.58
N ASP A 258 2.16 5.19 0.30
CA ASP A 258 1.47 5.79 -0.83
C ASP A 258 0.10 5.13 -1.02
N THR A 259 -0.81 5.49 -0.11
CA THR A 259 -2.26 5.27 -0.13
C THR A 259 -2.88 6.41 0.67
N PHE A 260 -4.21 6.48 0.78
CA PHE A 260 -4.85 7.57 1.48
C PHE A 260 -6.13 7.20 2.22
N PHE A 261 -6.38 7.98 3.28
CA PHE A 261 -7.61 7.96 4.06
C PHE A 261 -8.85 8.00 3.17
N GLY A 262 -9.74 7.03 3.36
CA GLY A 262 -11.02 6.92 2.66
C GLY A 262 -10.96 6.09 1.38
N PHE A 263 -9.78 5.81 0.84
CA PHE A 263 -9.57 4.74 -0.16
C PHE A 263 -9.09 3.45 0.50
N GLU A 264 -8.19 3.57 1.47
CA GLU A 264 -7.76 2.42 2.28
C GLU A 264 -8.87 1.95 3.24
N LEU A 265 -8.91 0.65 3.54
CA LEU A 265 -9.87 0.12 4.51
C LEU A 265 -9.61 0.73 5.90
N PRO A 266 -10.66 1.17 6.62
CA PRO A 266 -10.51 1.80 7.93
C PRO A 266 -9.71 0.94 8.90
N GLN A 267 -8.63 1.49 9.46
CA GLN A 267 -7.85 0.84 10.52
C GLN A 267 -7.14 1.88 11.39
N THR A 268 -6.74 1.45 12.59
CA THR A 268 -5.83 2.23 13.44
C THR A 268 -4.40 2.07 12.94
N VAL A 269 -3.71 3.18 12.67
CA VAL A 269 -2.32 3.18 12.18
C VAL A 269 -1.42 3.82 13.24
N PRO A 270 -0.25 3.23 13.56
CA PRO A 270 0.66 3.83 14.53
C PRO A 270 1.31 5.11 13.98
N PRO A 271 1.74 6.07 14.84
CA PRO A 271 2.32 7.33 14.39
C PRO A 271 3.55 7.22 13.49
N ASN A 272 4.32 6.13 13.56
CA ASN A 272 5.47 5.92 12.67
C ASN A 272 5.08 5.41 11.26
N ILE A 273 3.82 5.03 11.03
CA ILE A 273 3.32 4.63 9.71
C ILE A 273 2.38 5.74 9.22
N GLN A 274 2.73 6.37 8.09
CA GLN A 274 2.07 7.60 7.64
C GLN A 274 1.55 7.46 6.21
N GLU A 275 0.24 7.55 6.06
CA GLU A 275 -0.42 7.63 4.75
C GLU A 275 -0.17 9.00 4.11
N ILE A 276 0.56 9.01 3.01
CA ILE A 276 1.00 10.23 2.31
C ILE A 276 0.55 10.28 0.85
N GLY A 277 -0.21 9.29 0.41
CA GLY A 277 -0.73 9.20 -0.94
C GLY A 277 -1.98 10.07 -1.17
N PRO A 278 -2.53 10.06 -2.40
CA PRO A 278 -1.85 9.57 -3.59
C PRO A 278 -0.71 10.52 -3.97
N VAL A 279 0.51 10.02 -4.08
CA VAL A 279 1.65 10.84 -4.52
C VAL A 279 1.58 11.00 -6.02
N LEU A 280 1.38 12.24 -6.45
CA LEU A 280 1.20 12.61 -7.85
C LEU A 280 2.20 13.69 -8.26
N SER A 281 2.55 13.67 -9.53
CA SER A 281 3.50 14.62 -10.09
C SER A 281 2.92 16.01 -10.20
N LYS A 282 3.80 17.01 -10.09
CA LYS A 282 3.40 18.42 -10.23
C LYS A 282 3.07 18.76 -11.68
N HIS A 283 3.80 18.15 -12.61
CA HIS A 283 3.66 18.34 -14.05
C HIS A 283 3.49 16.99 -14.73
N TYR A 284 2.61 16.98 -15.73
CA TYR A 284 2.36 15.83 -16.59
C TYR A 284 2.59 16.25 -18.04
N PRO A 285 3.11 15.37 -18.90
CA PRO A 285 3.20 15.66 -20.32
C PRO A 285 1.81 15.99 -20.89
N PRO A 286 1.69 17.05 -21.71
CA PRO A 286 0.41 17.37 -22.34
C PRO A 286 0.02 16.30 -23.37
N LEU A 287 -1.24 16.35 -23.82
CA LEU A 287 -1.67 15.60 -25.00
C LEU A 287 -0.89 16.09 -26.23
N THR A 288 -0.50 15.17 -27.11
CA THR A 288 -0.04 15.57 -28.46
C THR A 288 -1.22 16.17 -29.23
N PRO A 289 -0.98 17.05 -30.24
CA PRO A 289 -2.06 17.60 -31.06
C PRO A 289 -2.96 16.51 -31.66
N GLU A 290 -2.37 15.46 -32.23
CA GLU A 290 -3.08 14.31 -32.78
C GLU A 290 -4.00 13.63 -31.77
N LEU A 291 -3.47 13.34 -30.57
CA LEU A 291 -4.27 12.68 -29.52
C LEU A 291 -5.35 13.61 -28.98
N SER A 292 -5.06 14.91 -28.88
CA SER A 292 -6.04 15.93 -28.47
C SER A 292 -7.18 16.02 -29.48
N ASP A 293 -6.88 16.07 -30.77
CA ASP A 293 -7.88 16.14 -31.85
C ASP A 293 -8.74 14.87 -31.87
N PHE A 294 -8.11 13.70 -31.72
CA PHE A 294 -8.83 12.44 -31.61
C PHE A 294 -9.80 12.45 -30.42
N ILE A 295 -9.35 12.79 -29.21
CA ILE A 295 -10.22 12.78 -28.03
C ILE A 295 -11.33 13.85 -28.13
N ASN A 296 -11.05 15.02 -28.73
CA ASN A 296 -12.03 16.07 -28.95
C ASN A 296 -13.10 15.70 -29.99
N GLY A 297 -12.76 14.85 -30.96
CA GLY A 297 -13.70 14.32 -31.95
C GLY A 297 -14.75 13.34 -31.37
N HIS A 298 -14.59 12.92 -30.12
CA HIS A 298 -15.40 11.88 -29.47
C HIS A 298 -16.02 12.37 -28.16
N LYS A 299 -17.23 11.93 -27.81
CA LYS A 299 -17.96 12.37 -26.60
C LYS A 299 -17.72 11.49 -25.39
N ARG A 300 -17.45 10.20 -25.61
CA ARG A 300 -17.29 9.14 -24.61
C ARG A 300 -16.08 8.29 -25.00
N VAL A 301 -14.92 8.74 -24.57
CA VAL A 301 -13.67 8.02 -24.76
C VAL A 301 -13.44 7.00 -23.65
N LEU A 302 -13.19 5.76 -24.06
CA LEU A 302 -12.59 4.71 -23.23
C LEU A 302 -11.08 4.81 -23.33
N TYR A 303 -10.41 5.05 -22.22
CA TYR A 303 -8.96 4.94 -22.16
C TYR A 303 -8.58 3.54 -21.67
N VAL A 304 -7.60 2.89 -22.31
CA VAL A 304 -7.15 1.53 -21.99
C VAL A 304 -5.64 1.55 -21.76
N ALA A 305 -5.19 1.08 -20.60
CA ALA A 305 -3.77 0.90 -20.31
C ALA A 305 -3.51 -0.16 -19.21
N PHE A 306 -2.81 -1.22 -19.59
CA PHE A 306 -2.48 -2.34 -18.70
C PHE A 306 -1.06 -2.25 -18.10
N GLY A 307 -0.41 -1.09 -18.25
CA GLY A 307 0.94 -0.84 -17.74
C GLY A 307 2.04 -1.37 -18.67
N SER A 308 3.29 -1.07 -18.33
CA SER A 308 4.45 -1.34 -19.19
C SER A 308 4.94 -2.79 -19.17
N ARG A 309 4.28 -3.67 -18.40
CA ARG A 309 4.69 -5.06 -18.14
C ARG A 309 3.51 -6.04 -18.22
N PHE A 310 2.50 -5.72 -19.02
CA PHE A 310 1.36 -6.61 -19.29
C PHE A 310 1.66 -7.55 -20.44
N PHE A 311 1.39 -8.84 -20.23
CA PHE A 311 1.42 -9.89 -21.24
C PHE A 311 0.21 -10.80 -21.00
N THR A 312 -0.46 -11.19 -22.06
CA THR A 312 -1.61 -12.11 -22.03
C THR A 312 -1.63 -12.95 -23.31
N THR A 313 -2.55 -13.91 -23.38
CA THR A 313 -2.72 -14.77 -24.56
C THR A 313 -3.26 -14.01 -25.77
N ILE A 314 -2.96 -14.52 -26.97
CA ILE A 314 -3.54 -14.06 -28.25
C ILE A 314 -5.06 -13.98 -28.17
N GLU A 315 -5.68 -14.99 -27.57
CA GLU A 315 -7.13 -15.04 -27.36
C GLU A 315 -7.63 -13.85 -26.53
N ASN A 316 -6.99 -13.57 -25.38
CA ASN A 316 -7.39 -12.47 -24.50
C ASN A 316 -7.18 -11.11 -25.16
N ASN A 317 -6.06 -10.90 -25.84
CA ASN A 317 -5.81 -9.67 -26.61
C ASN A 317 -6.87 -9.46 -27.68
N SER A 318 -7.22 -10.53 -28.40
CA SER A 318 -8.25 -10.51 -29.45
C SER A 318 -9.64 -10.23 -28.86
N LYS A 319 -10.00 -10.83 -27.73
CA LYS A 319 -11.26 -10.57 -27.00
C LYS A 319 -11.34 -9.13 -26.49
N LEU A 320 -10.24 -8.57 -25.98
CA LEU A 320 -10.19 -7.16 -25.56
C LEU A 320 -10.45 -6.23 -26.76
N LEU A 321 -9.74 -6.44 -27.87
CA LEU A 321 -9.90 -5.64 -29.08
C LEU A 321 -11.32 -5.78 -29.67
N GLN A 322 -11.85 -7.01 -29.73
CA GLN A 322 -13.24 -7.27 -30.12
C GLN A 322 -14.22 -6.49 -29.24
N SER A 323 -14.03 -6.51 -27.92
CA SER A 323 -14.90 -5.79 -26.98
C SER A 323 -14.90 -4.29 -27.23
N PHE A 324 -13.79 -3.71 -27.64
CA PHE A 324 -13.69 -2.28 -27.95
C PHE A 324 -14.46 -1.91 -29.21
N ILE A 325 -14.36 -2.73 -30.27
CA ILE A 325 -15.12 -2.56 -31.50
C ILE A 325 -16.61 -2.71 -31.22
N GLU A 326 -17.00 -3.74 -30.47
CA GLU A 326 -18.40 -3.98 -30.12
C GLU A 326 -18.98 -2.87 -29.23
N ALA A 327 -18.18 -2.31 -28.32
CA ALA A 327 -18.61 -1.17 -27.50
C ALA A 327 -18.89 0.08 -28.36
N ILE A 328 -18.11 0.29 -29.42
CA ILE A 328 -18.33 1.35 -30.41
C ILE A 328 -19.59 1.07 -31.23
N ASN A 329 -19.74 -0.15 -31.79
CA ASN A 329 -20.88 -0.53 -32.61
C ASN A 329 -22.21 -0.43 -31.83
N LYS A 330 -22.21 -0.79 -30.55
CA LYS A 330 -23.35 -0.66 -29.63
C LYS A 330 -23.55 0.78 -29.11
N LYS A 331 -22.70 1.73 -29.51
CA LYS A 331 -22.72 3.14 -29.09
C LYS A 331 -22.64 3.30 -27.56
N ILE A 332 -21.93 2.40 -26.88
CA ILE A 332 -21.65 2.50 -25.43
C ILE A 332 -20.56 3.57 -25.23
N VAL A 333 -19.52 3.50 -26.05
CA VAL A 333 -18.47 4.51 -26.22
C VAL A 333 -18.42 4.91 -27.70
N ASP A 334 -17.77 6.02 -28.03
CA ASP A 334 -17.55 6.43 -29.42
C ASP A 334 -16.07 6.56 -29.80
N GLY A 335 -15.16 6.61 -28.83
CA GLY A 335 -13.72 6.56 -29.09
C GLY A 335 -12.98 5.68 -28.09
N VAL A 336 -11.90 5.04 -28.54
CA VAL A 336 -11.02 4.22 -27.69
C VAL A 336 -9.57 4.68 -27.89
N VAL A 337 -8.89 4.98 -26.79
CA VAL A 337 -7.46 5.25 -26.77
C VAL A 337 -6.79 4.10 -26.03
N TRP A 338 -5.93 3.33 -26.70
CA TRP A 338 -5.27 2.18 -26.08
C TRP A 338 -3.75 2.34 -26.09
N ALA A 339 -3.19 2.56 -24.89
CA ALA A 339 -1.75 2.52 -24.65
C ALA A 339 -1.23 1.07 -24.66
N LEU A 340 -0.94 0.54 -25.85
CA LEU A 340 -0.47 -0.82 -26.09
C LEU A 340 1.06 -0.87 -25.97
N SER A 341 1.54 -0.92 -24.73
CA SER A 341 2.98 -0.98 -24.45
C SER A 341 3.50 -2.41 -24.62
N GLN A 342 4.44 -2.60 -25.54
CA GLN A 342 5.25 -3.81 -25.67
C GLN A 342 4.50 -5.11 -26.02
N THR A 343 3.32 -4.99 -26.63
CA THR A 343 2.58 -6.11 -27.24
C THR A 343 2.82 -6.08 -28.76
N PRO A 344 3.50 -7.07 -29.34
CA PRO A 344 3.70 -7.14 -30.79
C PRO A 344 2.41 -7.50 -31.53
N GLU A 345 2.37 -7.24 -32.85
CA GLU A 345 1.14 -7.39 -33.65
C GLU A 345 0.70 -8.84 -33.80
N ASP A 346 1.63 -9.78 -33.72
CA ASP A 346 1.41 -11.23 -33.76
C ASP A 346 0.76 -11.79 -32.48
N ASP A 347 0.64 -10.98 -31.43
CA ASP A 347 -0.12 -11.31 -30.21
C ASP A 347 -1.64 -11.12 -30.38
N PHE A 348 -2.14 -11.02 -31.61
CA PHE A 348 -3.56 -10.92 -31.96
C PHE A 348 -3.91 -11.87 -33.11
N TYR A 349 -5.17 -12.33 -33.17
CA TYR A 349 -5.65 -13.00 -34.37
C TYR A 349 -5.65 -12.02 -35.55
N PRO A 350 -5.28 -12.46 -36.78
CA PRO A 350 -5.26 -11.57 -37.95
C PRO A 350 -6.63 -10.97 -38.29
N THR A 351 -7.69 -11.73 -38.02
CA THR A 351 -9.08 -11.37 -38.24
C THR A 351 -9.87 -11.60 -36.96
N LEU A 352 -10.71 -10.63 -36.59
CA LEU A 352 -11.67 -10.74 -35.49
C LEU A 352 -13.06 -11.00 -36.05
N SER A 353 -13.73 -12.04 -35.55
CA SER A 353 -15.15 -12.28 -35.80
C SER A 353 -15.98 -11.59 -34.73
N LEU A 354 -16.82 -10.64 -35.11
CA LEU A 354 -17.70 -9.90 -34.21
C LEU A 354 -18.98 -10.69 -33.93
N SER A 355 -19.69 -10.32 -32.85
CA SER A 355 -20.95 -10.98 -32.46
C SER A 355 -22.08 -10.90 -33.49
N ASP A 356 -22.03 -9.97 -34.44
CA ASP A 356 -23.00 -9.85 -35.54
C ASP A 356 -22.61 -10.67 -36.79
N GLY A 357 -21.52 -11.45 -36.72
CA GLY A 357 -20.99 -12.25 -37.81
C GLY A 357 -20.10 -11.49 -38.79
N SER A 358 -19.90 -10.18 -38.61
CA SER A 358 -18.94 -9.42 -39.41
C SER A 358 -17.49 -9.70 -39.00
N GLU A 359 -16.58 -9.53 -39.95
CA GLU A 359 -15.15 -9.75 -39.74
C GLU A 359 -14.37 -8.45 -39.91
N VAL A 360 -13.39 -8.22 -39.03
CA VAL A 360 -12.53 -7.05 -39.06
C VAL A 360 -11.07 -7.47 -39.06
N GLN A 361 -10.27 -6.90 -39.97
CA GLN A 361 -8.83 -7.12 -39.97
C GLN A 361 -8.17 -6.35 -38.83
N THR A 362 -7.47 -7.06 -37.94
CA THR A 362 -6.81 -6.49 -36.77
C THR A 362 -5.72 -5.49 -37.15
N SER A 363 -5.01 -5.76 -38.24
CA SER A 363 -3.92 -4.89 -38.75
C SER A 363 -4.39 -3.47 -39.07
N LEU A 364 -5.64 -3.27 -39.50
CA LEU A 364 -6.19 -1.93 -39.75
C LEU A 364 -6.32 -1.13 -38.45
N ILE A 365 -6.62 -1.79 -37.34
CA ILE A 365 -6.77 -1.15 -36.03
C ILE A 365 -5.40 -0.88 -35.41
N LEU A 366 -4.52 -1.88 -35.40
CA LEU A 366 -3.17 -1.76 -34.84
C LEU A 366 -2.32 -0.69 -35.54
N ASN A 367 -2.57 -0.47 -36.84
CA ASN A 367 -1.93 0.60 -37.62
C ASN A 367 -2.70 1.94 -37.63
N ASN A 368 -3.62 2.17 -36.69
CA ASN A 368 -4.37 3.42 -36.55
C ASN A 368 -5.18 3.84 -37.79
N LYS A 369 -5.68 2.89 -38.58
CA LYS A 369 -6.57 3.17 -39.72
C LYS A 369 -8.06 3.13 -39.34
N HIS A 370 -8.39 2.70 -38.12
CA HIS A 370 -9.76 2.68 -37.62
C HIS A 370 -10.16 4.06 -37.06
N PRO A 371 -11.29 4.67 -37.49
CA PRO A 371 -11.60 6.07 -37.16
C PRO A 371 -11.90 6.32 -35.67
N HIS A 372 -12.30 5.28 -34.93
CA HIS A 372 -12.73 5.36 -33.53
C HIS A 372 -11.78 4.67 -32.54
N ILE A 373 -10.63 4.17 -33.00
CA ILE A 373 -9.64 3.51 -32.13
C ILE A 373 -8.26 4.10 -32.43
N HIS A 374 -7.59 4.59 -31.41
CA HIS A 374 -6.23 5.13 -31.48
C HIS A 374 -5.29 4.35 -30.55
N ILE A 375 -4.37 3.61 -31.15
CA ILE A 375 -3.33 2.80 -30.52
C ILE A 375 -2.04 3.61 -30.43
N LEU A 376 -1.41 3.60 -29.26
CA LEU A 376 -0.11 4.23 -29.05
C LEU A 376 0.74 3.41 -28.09
N LYS A 377 2.07 3.49 -28.23
CA LYS A 377 2.99 2.73 -27.36
C LYS A 377 3.01 3.26 -25.92
N PHE A 378 2.88 4.58 -25.77
CA PHE A 378 2.86 5.25 -24.47
C PHE A 378 1.97 6.48 -24.53
N ALA A 379 1.01 6.58 -23.63
CA ALA A 379 0.12 7.72 -23.51
C ALA A 379 0.54 8.65 -22.35
N PRO A 380 0.36 9.98 -22.47
CA PRO A 380 0.36 10.88 -21.32
C PRO A 380 -0.87 10.60 -20.43
N GLN A 381 -0.83 9.48 -19.70
CA GLN A 381 -1.99 8.86 -19.04
C GLN A 381 -2.84 9.85 -18.24
N PHE A 382 -2.22 10.62 -17.35
CA PHE A 382 -2.92 11.61 -16.54
C PHE A 382 -3.64 12.66 -17.40
N ALA A 383 -3.04 13.12 -18.50
CA ALA A 383 -3.66 14.10 -19.39
C ALA A 383 -4.88 13.49 -20.12
N VAL A 384 -4.79 12.22 -20.53
CA VAL A 384 -5.94 11.50 -21.11
C VAL A 384 -7.06 11.34 -20.07
N LEU A 385 -6.73 10.88 -18.86
CA LEU A 385 -7.70 10.69 -17.78
C LEU A 385 -8.37 11.99 -17.33
N ASN A 386 -7.62 13.10 -17.33
CA ASN A 386 -8.12 14.40 -16.92
C ASN A 386 -8.93 15.12 -18.03
N HIS A 387 -8.96 14.57 -19.24
CA HIS A 387 -9.74 15.13 -20.34
C HIS A 387 -11.25 14.92 -20.12
N THR A 388 -12.06 15.93 -20.42
CA THR A 388 -13.51 15.91 -20.15
C THR A 388 -14.25 14.80 -20.89
N ASN A 389 -13.75 14.39 -22.06
CA ASN A 389 -14.37 13.35 -22.89
C ASN A 389 -13.96 11.93 -22.49
N THR A 390 -12.93 11.77 -21.65
CA THR A 390 -12.55 10.45 -21.12
C THR A 390 -13.51 10.07 -20.00
N LYS A 391 -14.28 9.01 -20.20
CA LYS A 391 -15.38 8.63 -19.29
C LYS A 391 -15.11 7.38 -18.49
N LEU A 392 -14.23 6.50 -18.98
CA LEU A 392 -13.90 5.25 -18.34
C LEU A 392 -12.44 4.91 -18.57
N PHE A 393 -11.80 4.32 -17.56
CA PHE A 393 -10.46 3.79 -17.66
C PHE A 393 -10.46 2.26 -17.51
N PHE A 394 -10.10 1.54 -18.56
CA PHE A 394 -9.82 0.11 -18.47
C PHE A 394 -8.33 -0.10 -18.15
N SER A 395 -8.06 -0.55 -16.93
CA SER A 395 -6.70 -0.67 -16.39
C SER A 395 -6.44 -2.03 -15.79
N HIS A 396 -5.15 -2.32 -15.55
CA HIS A 396 -4.70 -3.44 -14.74
C HIS A 396 -4.83 -3.19 -13.22
N GLY A 397 -5.06 -1.93 -12.79
CA GLY A 397 -5.28 -1.60 -11.37
C GLY A 397 -4.01 -1.40 -10.54
N GLY A 398 -2.84 -1.17 -11.17
CA GLY A 398 -1.62 -0.83 -10.44
C GLY A 398 -1.76 0.49 -9.67
N ALA A 399 -1.08 0.62 -8.53
CA ALA A 399 -1.26 1.74 -7.59
C ALA A 399 -1.27 3.13 -8.24
N GLY A 400 -0.29 3.44 -9.11
CA GLY A 400 -0.24 4.73 -9.81
C GLY A 400 -1.44 4.98 -10.73
N SER A 401 -1.90 3.97 -11.47
CA SER A 401 -3.08 4.09 -12.34
C SER A 401 -4.36 4.27 -11.53
N THR A 402 -4.48 3.55 -10.43
CA THR A 402 -5.56 3.70 -9.44
C THR A 402 -5.59 5.12 -8.87
N HIS A 403 -4.44 5.64 -8.44
CA HIS A 403 -4.32 6.99 -7.90
C HIS A 403 -4.68 8.09 -8.89
N GLU A 404 -4.19 8.00 -10.13
CA GLU A 404 -4.52 8.98 -11.18
C GLU A 404 -6.02 8.95 -11.51
N SER A 405 -6.62 7.76 -11.62
CA SER A 405 -8.07 7.61 -11.88
C SER A 405 -8.93 8.17 -10.76
N LEU A 406 -8.56 7.89 -9.50
CA LEU A 406 -9.23 8.44 -8.33
C LEU A 406 -9.09 9.97 -8.30
N PHE A 407 -7.93 10.52 -8.65
CA PHE A 407 -7.69 11.96 -8.69
C PHE A 407 -8.49 12.70 -9.78
N THR A 408 -8.66 12.08 -10.95
CA THR A 408 -9.48 12.64 -12.04
C THR A 408 -10.97 12.38 -11.83
N GLY A 409 -11.32 11.40 -10.97
CA GLY A 409 -12.68 10.93 -10.75
C GLY A 409 -13.20 10.10 -11.92
N THR A 410 -12.31 9.39 -12.60
CA THR A 410 -12.64 8.52 -13.72
C THR A 410 -12.92 7.12 -13.16
N PRO A 411 -14.11 6.53 -13.39
CA PRO A 411 -14.39 5.16 -12.97
C PRO A 411 -13.49 4.17 -13.72
N MET A 412 -13.33 2.97 -13.17
CA MET A 412 -12.41 1.96 -13.70
C MET A 412 -13.09 0.64 -14.04
N LEU A 413 -12.73 0.05 -15.18
CA LEU A 413 -12.82 -1.40 -15.36
C LEU A 413 -11.44 -1.97 -15.10
N VAL A 414 -11.33 -3.00 -14.26
CA VAL A 414 -10.03 -3.52 -13.80
C VAL A 414 -9.83 -4.96 -14.26
N ILE A 415 -8.70 -5.24 -14.90
CA ILE A 415 -8.23 -6.61 -15.18
C ILE A 415 -6.95 -6.87 -14.37
N PRO A 416 -7.06 -7.29 -13.10
CA PRO A 416 -5.89 -7.46 -12.27
C PRO A 416 -5.05 -8.65 -12.74
N LEU A 417 -3.73 -8.44 -12.82
CA LEU A 417 -2.80 -9.42 -13.37
C LEU A 417 -1.96 -10.11 -12.30
N GLY A 418 -1.70 -9.38 -11.20
CA GLY A 418 -0.96 -9.87 -10.04
C GLY A 418 -0.40 -8.74 -9.18
N GLY A 419 0.29 -9.10 -8.09
CA GLY A 419 0.86 -8.14 -7.14
C GLY A 419 -0.20 -7.28 -6.44
N ASP A 420 0.10 -5.99 -6.27
CA ASP A 420 -0.78 -5.00 -5.63
C ASP A 420 -2.12 -4.78 -6.35
N GLN A 421 -2.17 -5.12 -7.64
CA GLN A 421 -3.32 -4.91 -8.52
C GLN A 421 -4.59 -5.61 -8.01
N LEU A 422 -4.45 -6.82 -7.46
CA LEU A 422 -5.59 -7.60 -6.97
C LEU A 422 -6.25 -6.91 -5.77
N GLY A 423 -5.45 -6.45 -4.81
CA GLY A 423 -5.94 -5.70 -3.66
C GLY A 423 -6.52 -4.34 -4.04
N ASN A 424 -5.89 -3.64 -5.00
CA ASN A 424 -6.41 -2.38 -5.51
C ASN A 424 -7.75 -2.53 -6.23
N ALA A 425 -7.92 -3.59 -7.03
CA ALA A 425 -9.18 -3.89 -7.71
C ALA A 425 -10.33 -4.05 -6.71
N GLN A 426 -10.14 -4.87 -5.67
CA GLN A 426 -11.16 -5.04 -4.62
C GLN A 426 -11.42 -3.74 -3.84
N LYS A 427 -10.39 -2.96 -3.52
CA LYS A 427 -10.57 -1.65 -2.85
C LYS A 427 -11.35 -0.67 -3.73
N LEU A 428 -11.11 -0.65 -5.04
CA LEU A 428 -11.85 0.18 -5.99
C LEU A 428 -13.32 -0.24 -6.12
N GLU A 429 -13.61 -1.54 -6.11
CA GLU A 429 -14.97 -2.07 -6.06
C GLU A 429 -15.69 -1.69 -4.76
N LEU A 430 -15.02 -1.86 -3.60
CA LEU A 430 -15.56 -1.43 -2.31
C LEU A 430 -15.79 0.08 -2.23
N ALA A 431 -14.97 0.88 -2.90
CA ALA A 431 -15.18 2.32 -3.03
C ALA A 431 -16.35 2.67 -3.96
N GLY A 432 -16.88 1.71 -4.71
CA GLY A 432 -18.00 1.85 -5.63
C GLY A 432 -17.65 2.63 -6.90
N VAL A 433 -16.39 2.58 -7.33
CA VAL A 433 -15.88 3.32 -8.51
C VAL A 433 -15.33 2.42 -9.60
N ALA A 434 -15.38 1.11 -9.42
CA ALA A 434 -14.89 0.15 -10.39
C ALA A 434 -15.66 -1.17 -10.38
N LEU A 435 -15.45 -1.94 -11.44
CA LEU A 435 -15.74 -3.37 -11.54
C LEU A 435 -14.50 -4.09 -12.06
N SER A 436 -14.37 -5.38 -11.75
CA SER A 436 -13.25 -6.21 -12.23
C SER A 436 -13.70 -7.27 -13.24
N VAL A 437 -12.80 -7.64 -14.15
CA VAL A 437 -12.95 -8.80 -15.04
C VAL A 437 -11.88 -9.84 -14.71
N ASN A 438 -12.22 -11.10 -14.91
CA ASN A 438 -11.29 -12.20 -14.67
C ASN A 438 -10.48 -12.50 -15.94
N LYS A 439 -9.15 -12.40 -15.84
CA LYS A 439 -8.25 -12.67 -16.97
C LYS A 439 -8.28 -14.11 -17.50
N PHE A 440 -8.73 -15.08 -16.69
CA PHE A 440 -8.81 -16.50 -17.08
C PHE A 440 -10.11 -16.89 -17.75
N THR A 441 -11.19 -16.14 -17.49
CA THR A 441 -12.53 -16.39 -18.04
C THR A 441 -13.03 -15.15 -18.75
N LEU A 442 -12.14 -14.51 -19.50
CA LEU A 442 -12.44 -13.24 -20.16
C LEU A 442 -13.52 -13.45 -21.22
N ASP A 443 -14.58 -12.65 -21.13
CA ASP A 443 -15.76 -12.71 -21.99
C ASP A 443 -16.12 -11.32 -22.51
N VAL A 444 -16.48 -11.25 -23.79
CA VAL A 444 -16.78 -9.99 -24.48
C VAL A 444 -18.07 -9.37 -23.94
N ASN A 445 -19.12 -10.16 -23.69
CA ASN A 445 -20.39 -9.65 -23.19
C ASN A 445 -20.25 -9.14 -21.75
N ASP A 446 -19.49 -9.83 -20.90
CA ASP A 446 -19.16 -9.36 -19.54
C ASP A 446 -18.46 -7.99 -19.57
N ILE A 447 -17.44 -7.83 -20.43
CA ILE A 447 -16.75 -6.53 -20.60
C ILE A 447 -17.74 -5.45 -21.02
N LEU A 448 -18.55 -5.70 -22.06
CA LEU A 448 -19.51 -4.73 -22.60
C LEU A 448 -20.53 -4.30 -21.54
N ASN A 449 -21.10 -5.26 -20.80
CA ASN A 449 -22.08 -5.00 -19.75
C ASN A 449 -21.48 -4.16 -18.62
N LYS A 450 -20.25 -4.48 -18.21
CA LYS A 450 -19.55 -3.72 -17.16
C LYS A 450 -19.17 -2.31 -17.59
N ILE A 451 -18.72 -2.12 -18.83
CA ILE A 451 -18.47 -0.79 -19.40
C ILE A 451 -19.76 0.04 -19.39
N ASP A 452 -20.87 -0.54 -19.88
CA ASP A 452 -22.15 0.15 -19.95
C ASP A 452 -22.68 0.54 -18.55
N PHE A 453 -22.58 -0.38 -17.58
CA PHE A 453 -22.96 -0.13 -16.18
C PHE A 453 -22.14 1.01 -15.58
N LEU A 454 -20.80 0.94 -15.65
CA LEU A 454 -19.91 1.94 -15.07
C LEU A 454 -20.13 3.35 -15.64
N LEU A 455 -20.57 3.46 -16.90
CA LEU A 455 -20.87 4.74 -17.54
C LEU A 455 -22.24 5.30 -17.17
N LYS A 456 -23.23 4.45 -16.87
CA LYS A 456 -24.62 4.85 -16.65
C LYS A 456 -24.99 5.00 -15.18
N ASP A 457 -24.46 4.15 -14.31
CA ASP A 457 -24.87 4.06 -12.91
C ASP A 457 -24.61 5.37 -12.13
N GLU A 458 -25.62 5.83 -11.38
CA GLU A 458 -25.55 7.10 -10.64
C GLU A 458 -24.73 6.99 -9.36
N ASP A 459 -24.69 5.82 -8.72
CA ASP A 459 -23.89 5.61 -7.52
C ASP A 459 -22.40 5.58 -7.88
N VAL A 460 -22.02 4.96 -9.01
CA VAL A 460 -20.66 5.04 -9.55
C VAL A 460 -20.24 6.49 -9.79
N LYS A 461 -21.11 7.32 -10.40
CA LYS A 461 -20.82 8.76 -10.62
C LYS A 461 -20.66 9.51 -9.30
N LYS A 462 -21.53 9.26 -8.32
CA LYS A 462 -21.48 9.90 -6.99
C LYS A 462 -20.21 9.50 -6.24
N ASN A 463 -19.88 8.21 -6.23
CA ASN A 463 -18.69 7.67 -5.58
C ASN A 463 -17.42 8.17 -6.25
N SER A 464 -17.39 8.26 -7.58
CA SER A 464 -16.25 8.81 -8.33
C SER A 464 -16.00 10.28 -7.98
N LYS A 465 -17.06 11.09 -7.84
CA LYS A 465 -16.95 12.48 -7.37
C LYS A 465 -16.43 12.57 -5.93
N ARG A 466 -16.91 11.70 -5.03
CA ARG A 466 -16.46 11.61 -3.63
C ARG A 466 -14.98 11.25 -3.55
N MET A 467 -14.56 10.22 -4.29
CA MET A 467 -13.17 9.78 -4.35
C MET A 467 -12.26 10.84 -4.96
N LYS A 468 -12.71 11.53 -6.02
CA LYS A 468 -12.01 12.68 -6.61
C LYS A 468 -11.68 13.75 -5.58
N TYR A 469 -12.65 14.12 -4.75
CA TYR A 469 -12.45 15.11 -3.71
C TYR A 469 -11.41 14.64 -2.68
N LEU A 470 -11.54 13.39 -2.20
CA LEU A 470 -10.61 12.80 -1.23
C LEU A 470 -9.19 12.66 -1.78
N ALA A 471 -9.03 12.13 -2.99
CA ALA A 471 -7.73 11.98 -3.65
C ALA A 471 -7.04 13.35 -3.82
N ARG A 472 -7.77 14.39 -4.23
CA ARG A 472 -7.22 15.75 -4.38
C ARG A 472 -6.74 16.37 -3.07
N ILE A 473 -7.50 16.21 -1.99
CA ILE A 473 -7.07 16.69 -0.67
C ILE A 473 -5.80 15.96 -0.23
N ASN A 474 -5.80 14.64 -0.33
CA ASN A 474 -4.69 13.83 0.17
C ASN A 474 -3.44 13.93 -0.72
N SER A 475 -3.57 14.27 -2.00
CA SER A 475 -2.41 14.42 -2.92
C SER A 475 -1.39 15.49 -2.49
N LYS A 476 -1.78 16.41 -1.61
CA LYS A 476 -0.89 17.41 -1.01
C LYS A 476 0.03 16.82 0.06
N ARG A 477 -0.19 15.59 0.52
CA ARG A 477 0.59 14.96 1.59
C ARG A 477 1.99 14.54 1.18
N LYS A 478 2.39 14.65 -0.09
CA LYS A 478 3.80 14.55 -0.47
C LYS A 478 4.68 15.63 0.20
N TYR A 479 4.13 16.81 0.47
CA TYR A 479 4.81 17.84 1.28
C TYR A 479 4.93 17.39 2.74
N ARG A 480 3.87 16.77 3.28
CA ARG A 480 3.92 16.15 4.61
C ARG A 480 4.96 15.03 4.69
N ALA A 481 5.14 14.24 3.64
CA ALA A 481 6.21 13.25 3.56
C ALA A 481 7.59 13.90 3.64
N ALA A 482 7.82 15.00 2.91
CA ALA A 482 9.05 15.77 3.01
C ALA A 482 9.27 16.34 4.43
N ASP A 483 8.23 16.92 5.06
CA ASP A 483 8.31 17.42 6.44
C ASP A 483 8.70 16.31 7.44
N LEU A 484 8.15 15.11 7.25
CA LEU A 484 8.45 13.97 8.10
C LEU A 484 9.87 13.44 7.87
N ILE A 485 10.35 13.44 6.63
CA ILE A 485 11.74 13.06 6.31
C ILE A 485 12.71 14.07 6.93
N GLU A 486 12.46 15.37 6.78
CA GLU A 486 13.26 16.44 7.40
C GLU A 486 13.27 16.32 8.92
N TYR A 487 12.13 16.04 9.54
CA TYR A 487 12.09 15.77 10.98
C TYR A 487 13.03 14.63 11.38
N ILE A 488 13.02 13.50 10.66
CA ILE A 488 13.93 12.38 10.93
C ILE A 488 15.40 12.78 10.71
N LEU A 489 15.65 13.58 9.68
CA LEU A 489 16.98 14.03 9.29
C LEU A 489 17.63 14.95 10.34
N TYR A 490 16.85 15.87 10.93
CA TYR A 490 17.36 16.86 11.88
C TYR A 490 17.25 16.44 13.35
N ARG A 491 16.37 15.48 13.68
CA ARG A 491 16.22 14.97 15.04
C ARG A 491 17.54 14.46 15.65
N ASN A 492 18.37 13.78 14.86
CA ASN A 492 19.62 13.20 15.35
C ASN A 492 20.63 14.25 15.83
N ASN A 493 20.50 15.52 15.43
CA ASN A 493 21.34 16.61 15.96
C ASN A 493 20.85 17.11 17.33
N LEU A 494 19.62 16.77 17.72
CA LEU A 494 18.98 17.20 18.97
C LEU A 494 19.10 16.15 20.08
N ASP A 495 19.11 14.86 19.70
CA ASP A 495 19.27 13.74 20.61
C ASP A 495 20.71 13.19 20.53
N ASN A 496 21.52 13.32 21.59
CA ASN A 496 22.90 12.79 21.72
C ASN A 496 23.03 11.25 21.63
N ASP A 497 21.96 10.56 21.23
CA ASP A 497 21.84 9.12 21.20
C ASP A 497 21.22 8.71 19.86
N SER A 498 22.06 8.60 18.83
CA SER A 498 21.69 8.24 17.45
C SER A 498 20.96 6.88 17.33
N ASN A 499 20.91 6.11 18.43
CA ASN A 499 20.33 4.78 18.52
C ASN A 499 18.95 4.76 19.21
N LYS A 500 18.43 5.90 19.69
CA LYS A 500 17.03 5.98 20.12
C LYS A 500 16.14 6.11 18.90
N GLU A 501 15.72 4.93 18.44
CA GLU A 501 14.57 4.67 17.58
C GLU A 501 13.39 5.62 17.89
N LEU A 502 12.43 5.71 16.96
CA LEU A 502 11.18 6.47 17.07
C LEU A 502 10.25 6.01 18.22
N LYS A 503 10.78 5.68 19.41
CA LYS A 503 10.11 5.12 20.59
C LYS A 503 8.88 5.92 20.97
N ASP A 504 8.93 7.24 20.87
CA ASP A 504 7.81 8.13 21.18
C ASP A 504 6.66 8.01 20.17
N TRP A 505 6.96 7.56 18.94
CA TRP A 505 5.98 7.33 17.87
C TRP A 505 5.52 5.87 17.82
N LEU A 506 6.13 4.98 18.60
CA LEU A 506 5.67 3.60 18.74
C LEU A 506 4.53 3.53 19.76
N PRO A 507 3.45 2.77 19.49
CA PRO A 507 2.43 2.52 20.49
C PRO A 507 2.99 1.81 21.72
N ALA A 508 2.45 2.08 22.91
CA ALA A 508 2.86 1.37 24.12
C ALA A 508 2.64 -0.15 24.01
N SER A 509 1.57 -0.56 23.32
CA SER A 509 1.24 -1.98 23.10
C SER A 509 2.33 -2.75 22.35
N THR A 510 3.06 -2.10 21.43
CA THR A 510 4.18 -2.74 20.72
C THR A 510 5.40 -2.90 21.63
N ARG A 511 5.64 -1.94 22.53
CA ARG A 511 6.73 -2.00 23.51
C ARG A 511 6.48 -2.98 24.66
N MET A 512 5.22 -3.20 25.03
CA MET A 512 4.82 -4.12 26.12
C MET A 512 4.84 -5.60 25.71
N GLY A 513 4.92 -5.90 24.40
CA GLY A 513 4.83 -7.26 23.86
C GLY A 513 3.39 -7.74 23.66
N PHE A 514 3.21 -8.81 22.89
CA PHE A 514 1.89 -9.27 22.42
C PHE A 514 0.91 -9.61 23.55
N ILE A 515 1.36 -10.27 24.61
CA ILE A 515 0.48 -10.70 25.72
C ILE A 515 -0.02 -9.49 26.51
N ARG A 516 0.90 -8.69 27.05
CA ARG A 516 0.58 -7.51 27.88
C ARG A 516 -0.09 -6.40 27.06
N GLY A 517 0.38 -6.17 25.83
CA GLY A 517 -0.19 -5.14 24.95
C GLY A 517 -1.64 -5.39 24.54
N ASN A 518 -2.11 -6.66 24.61
CA ASN A 518 -3.51 -7.04 24.38
C ASN A 518 -4.23 -7.48 25.67
N ASN A 519 -3.61 -7.30 26.85
CA ASN A 519 -4.14 -7.70 28.15
C ASN A 519 -4.52 -9.20 28.26
N TYR A 520 -3.90 -10.09 27.47
CA TYR A 520 -4.21 -11.52 27.53
C TYR A 520 -3.80 -12.16 28.86
N ASP A 521 -2.78 -11.63 29.51
CA ASP A 521 -2.42 -11.98 30.89
C ASP A 521 -3.54 -11.62 31.88
N ILE A 522 -4.17 -10.45 31.73
CA ILE A 522 -5.32 -10.02 32.55
C ILE A 522 -6.54 -10.92 32.28
N TYR A 523 -6.91 -11.10 31.01
CA TYR A 523 -8.07 -11.93 30.64
C TYR A 523 -7.86 -13.40 31.05
N GLY A 524 -6.66 -13.93 30.84
CA GLY A 524 -6.29 -15.28 31.28
C GLY A 524 -6.37 -15.45 32.80
N THR A 525 -5.92 -14.44 33.56
CA THR A 525 -6.04 -14.43 35.03
C THR A 525 -7.50 -14.43 35.48
N ILE A 526 -8.34 -13.58 34.88
CA ILE A 526 -9.79 -13.53 35.19
C ILE A 526 -10.47 -14.86 34.86
N LEU A 527 -10.18 -15.44 33.68
CA LEU A 527 -10.70 -16.75 33.29
C LEU A 527 -10.29 -17.85 34.27
N GLY A 528 -9.03 -17.85 34.70
CA GLY A 528 -8.51 -18.76 35.71
C GLY A 528 -9.27 -18.63 37.04
N ILE A 529 -9.55 -17.41 37.51
CA ILE A 529 -10.34 -17.15 38.71
C ILE A 529 -11.76 -17.70 38.56
N ILE A 530 -12.43 -17.44 37.44
CA ILE A 530 -13.81 -17.91 37.17
C ILE A 530 -13.86 -19.45 37.17
N LEU A 531 -12.95 -20.11 36.44
CA LEU A 531 -12.87 -21.57 36.39
C LEU A 531 -12.55 -22.17 37.76
N GLY A 532 -11.69 -21.51 38.54
CA GLY A 532 -11.40 -21.90 39.92
C GLY A 532 -12.63 -21.83 40.84
N LEU A 533 -13.43 -20.75 40.74
CA LEU A 533 -14.67 -20.61 41.51
C LEU A 533 -15.72 -21.64 41.10
N ILE A 534 -15.94 -21.86 39.80
CA ILE A 534 -16.87 -22.87 39.28
C ILE A 534 -16.43 -24.27 39.72
N GLY A 535 -15.15 -24.59 39.56
CA GLY A 535 -14.56 -25.85 39.99
C GLY A 535 -14.71 -26.06 41.50
N GLY A 536 -14.49 -25.02 42.31
CA GLY A 536 -14.69 -25.04 43.76
C GLY A 536 -16.15 -25.30 44.15
N ILE A 537 -17.10 -24.61 43.54
CA ILE A 537 -18.54 -24.82 43.77
C ILE A 537 -18.95 -26.24 43.37
N LEU A 538 -18.54 -26.72 42.19
CA LEU A 538 -18.81 -28.09 41.74
C LEU A 538 -18.22 -29.12 42.70
N TRP A 539 -16.99 -28.92 43.15
CA TRP A 539 -16.33 -29.82 44.09
C TRP A 539 -17.05 -29.88 45.44
N ILE A 540 -17.42 -28.73 46.02
CA ILE A 540 -18.22 -28.65 47.23
C ILE A 540 -19.57 -29.34 47.02
N THR A 541 -20.24 -29.09 45.91
CA THR A 541 -21.54 -29.67 45.59
C THR A 541 -21.46 -31.19 45.48
N ILE A 542 -20.47 -31.73 44.76
CA ILE A 542 -20.21 -33.18 44.65
C ILE A 542 -19.91 -33.79 46.02
N LYS A 543 -19.09 -33.11 46.86
CA LYS A 543 -18.82 -33.58 48.23
C LYS A 543 -20.08 -33.58 49.08
N SER A 544 -20.88 -32.54 49.03
CA SER A 544 -22.15 -32.44 49.76
C SER A 544 -23.13 -33.51 49.33
N ILE A 545 -23.27 -33.76 48.01
CA ILE A 545 -24.09 -34.85 47.47
C ILE A 545 -23.58 -36.21 47.97
N LYS A 546 -22.27 -36.48 47.90
CA LYS A 546 -21.68 -37.73 48.41
C LYS A 546 -21.89 -37.90 49.91
N PHE A 547 -21.78 -36.82 50.69
CA PHE A 547 -22.01 -36.83 52.13
C PHE A 547 -23.48 -37.12 52.45
N ILE A 548 -24.42 -36.45 51.77
CA ILE A 548 -25.86 -36.68 51.91
C ILE A 548 -26.21 -38.12 51.48
N ALA A 549 -25.70 -38.60 50.35
CA ALA A 549 -25.90 -39.97 49.88
C ALA A 549 -25.40 -41.01 50.89
N LYS A 550 -24.23 -40.77 51.51
CA LYS A 550 -23.70 -41.63 52.59
C LYS A 550 -24.58 -41.61 53.85
N LYS A 551 -25.30 -40.52 54.11
CA LYS A 551 -26.19 -40.36 55.27
C LYS A 551 -27.59 -40.93 55.02
N ILE A 552 -28.06 -40.92 53.77
CA ILE A 552 -29.36 -41.43 53.35
C ILE A 552 -29.31 -42.94 53.04
N SER A 553 -28.16 -43.49 52.64
CA SER A 553 -27.99 -44.93 52.46
C SER A 553 -27.84 -45.63 53.83
N PRO A 554 -28.82 -46.44 54.28
CA PRO A 554 -28.65 -47.22 55.50
C PRO A 554 -27.61 -48.30 55.24
N SER A 555 -26.71 -48.54 56.20
CA SER A 555 -25.80 -49.68 56.18
C SER A 555 -26.60 -50.98 56.07
N PRO A 556 -26.48 -51.78 55.00
CA PRO A 556 -27.08 -53.10 54.98
C PRO A 556 -26.19 -54.06 55.80
N ASN A 557 -26.81 -54.73 56.76
CA ASN A 557 -26.40 -55.98 57.40
C ASN A 557 -25.40 -55.91 58.58
N GLN A 558 -25.95 -55.78 59.79
CA GLN A 558 -25.60 -56.73 60.85
C GLN A 558 -26.19 -58.10 60.43
N LYS A 559 -25.32 -59.07 60.10
CA LYS A 559 -25.71 -60.46 59.84
C LYS A 559 -26.18 -61.13 61.14
N PRO A 560 -27.19 -62.02 61.10
CA PRO A 560 -27.58 -62.84 62.25
C PRO A 560 -26.51 -63.90 62.53
N LYS A 561 -26.15 -64.09 63.80
CA LYS A 561 -25.33 -65.21 64.28
C LYS A 561 -26.09 -66.51 64.04
N LYS A 562 -25.49 -67.44 63.29
CA LYS A 562 -25.85 -68.87 63.31
C LYS A 562 -25.01 -69.55 64.38
N GLU A 563 -25.69 -70.19 65.34
CA GLU A 563 -25.21 -71.40 66.03
C GLU A 563 -25.73 -72.62 65.28
#